data_AF-A0A7W1JHS7-F1
#
_entry.id   AF-A0A7W1JHS7-F1
#
_cell.length_a   1.000
_cell.length_b   1.000
_cell.length_c   1.000
_cell.angle_alpha   90.00
_cell.angle_beta   90.00
_cell.angle_gamma   90.00
#
_symmetry.space_group_name_H-M   'P 1'
#
loop_
_entity.id
_entity.type
_entity.pdbx_description
1 polymer ?
#
loop_
_entity_poly.entity_id
_entity_poly.type
_entity_poly.pdbx_seq_one_letter_code
_entity_poly.pdbx_strand_id
1 'polypeptide(L)'
;MFVLIAVALVPWTVWLFLDLPDRELADNWSLAWSGFDIGLAVCLAGTGILLARRSNFSSLFAAMSGALLLTDAWFDVLTSRGGNFVLAVAMAVCLELPLAAICLWVAANIERVLTDVRPLSERAGLRRD
;
A
#
# COMPACT_ATOMS: atom_id res chain seq x y z
N MET A 1 -7.88 -6.28 -20.22
CA MET A 1 -7.68 -7.35 -19.20
C MET A 1 -8.02 -6.87 -17.80
N PHE A 2 -7.27 -5.93 -17.21
CA PHE A 2 -7.49 -5.47 -15.82
C PHE A 2 -8.90 -4.95 -15.53
N VAL A 3 -9.49 -4.14 -16.43
CA VAL A 3 -10.87 -3.66 -16.28
C VAL A 3 -11.88 -4.81 -16.23
N LEU A 4 -11.68 -5.86 -17.04
CA LEU A 4 -12.57 -7.03 -17.04
C LEU A 4 -12.44 -7.82 -15.73
N ILE A 5 -11.21 -7.98 -15.22
CA ILE A 5 -10.96 -8.63 -13.92
C ILE A 5 -11.61 -7.81 -12.79
N ALA A 6 -11.49 -6.48 -12.81
CA ALA A 6 -12.12 -5.61 -11.84
C ALA A 6 -13.65 -5.71 -11.87
N VAL A 7 -14.26 -5.70 -13.07
CA VAL A 7 -15.71 -5.89 -13.21
C VAL A 7 -16.14 -7.29 -12.75
N ALA A 8 -15.36 -8.33 -13.04
CA ALA A 8 -15.64 -9.69 -12.60
C ALA A 8 -15.51 -9.88 -11.07
N LEU A 9 -14.65 -9.08 -10.41
CA LEU A 9 -14.53 -9.09 -8.96
C LEU A 9 -15.77 -8.52 -8.26
N VAL A 10 -16.48 -7.56 -8.88
CA VAL A 10 -17.65 -6.91 -8.24
C VAL A 10 -18.74 -7.93 -7.86
N PRO A 11 -19.24 -8.80 -8.76
CA PRO A 11 -20.21 -9.84 -8.39
C PRO A 11 -19.70 -10.78 -7.30
N TRP A 12 -18.41 -11.17 -7.35
CA TRP A 12 -17.81 -12.06 -6.36
C TRP A 12 -17.77 -11.42 -4.97
N THR A 13 -17.35 -10.15 -4.87
CA THR A 13 -17.35 -9.39 -3.61
C THR A 13 -18.76 -9.22 -3.04
N VAL A 14 -19.76 -8.95 -3.88
CA VAL A 14 -21.17 -8.86 -3.45
C VAL A 14 -21.65 -10.20 -2.91
N TRP A 15 -21.33 -11.30 -3.58
CA TRP A 15 -21.70 -12.63 -3.12
C TRP A 15 -21.06 -12.97 -1.77
N LEU A 16 -19.76 -12.72 -1.59
CA LEU A 16 -19.08 -12.91 -0.31
C LEU A 16 -19.71 -12.08 0.82
N PHE A 17 -20.06 -10.82 0.56
CA PHE A 17 -20.68 -9.96 1.57
C PHE A 17 -22.05 -10.47 2.06
N LEU A 18 -22.79 -11.17 1.20
CA LEU A 18 -24.12 -11.70 1.54
C LEU A 18 -24.06 -13.09 2.18
N ASP A 19 -23.03 -13.89 1.87
CA ASP A 19 -22.93 -15.29 2.29
C ASP A 19 -22.05 -15.50 3.54
N LEU A 20 -21.07 -14.62 3.79
CA LEU A 20 -20.18 -14.77 4.94
C LEU A 20 -20.89 -14.49 6.27
N PRO A 21 -20.66 -15.31 7.31
CA PRO A 21 -21.17 -15.02 8.65
C PRO A 21 -20.57 -13.74 9.22
N ASP A 22 -21.36 -13.00 10.01
CA ASP A 22 -20.90 -11.80 10.72
C ASP A 22 -19.72 -12.06 11.67
N ARG A 23 -19.48 -13.32 12.05
CA ARG A 23 -18.42 -13.76 12.95
C ARG A 23 -17.78 -15.05 12.47
N GLU A 24 -16.69 -14.89 11.75
CA GLU A 24 -15.75 -15.96 11.41
C GLU A 24 -14.52 -15.85 12.31
N LEU A 25 -14.18 -16.93 13.02
CA LEU A 25 -12.87 -17.04 13.66
C LEU A 25 -11.90 -17.64 12.64
N ALA A 26 -10.93 -16.85 12.20
CA ALA A 26 -9.87 -17.37 11.34
C ALA A 26 -8.89 -18.21 12.18
N ASP A 27 -8.74 -19.49 11.83
CA ASP A 27 -7.84 -20.43 12.52
C ASP A 27 -6.40 -19.91 12.65
N ASN A 28 -5.92 -19.19 11.64
CA ASN A 28 -4.55 -18.68 11.55
C ASN A 28 -4.47 -17.15 11.68
N TRP A 29 -5.39 -16.52 12.43
CA TRP A 29 -5.49 -15.06 12.56
C TRP A 29 -4.16 -14.38 12.90
N SER A 30 -3.45 -14.89 13.91
CA SER A 30 -2.17 -14.30 14.34
C SER A 30 -1.09 -14.36 13.25
N LEU A 31 -1.06 -15.44 12.46
CA LEU A 31 -0.10 -15.59 11.36
C LEU A 31 -0.44 -14.65 10.20
N ALA A 32 -1.73 -14.51 9.88
CA ALA A 32 -2.19 -13.61 8.83
C ALA A 32 -1.82 -12.15 9.13
N TRP A 33 -2.09 -11.69 10.36
CA TRP A 33 -1.77 -10.33 10.77
C TRP A 33 -0.27 -10.07 10.88
N SER A 34 0.47 -10.92 11.60
CA SER A 34 1.93 -10.74 11.71
C SER A 34 2.63 -10.83 10.36
N GLY A 35 2.14 -11.67 9.44
CA GLY A 35 2.64 -11.74 8.07
C GLY A 35 2.40 -10.45 7.28
N PHE A 36 1.23 -9.82 7.44
CA PHE A 36 0.94 -8.52 6.85
C PHE A 36 1.89 -7.43 7.39
N ASP A 37 2.07 -7.35 8.71
CA ASP A 37 2.96 -6.37 9.36
C ASP A 37 4.41 -6.53 8.91
N ILE A 38 4.88 -7.79 8.78
CA ILE A 38 6.21 -8.08 8.24
C ILE A 38 6.32 -7.56 6.79
N GLY A 39 5.29 -7.79 5.97
CA GLY A 39 5.23 -7.28 4.59
C GLY A 39 5.27 -5.76 4.53
N LEU A 40 4.47 -5.09 5.36
CA LEU A 40 4.45 -3.63 5.53
C LEU A 40 5.84 -3.11 5.94
N ALA A 41 6.44 -3.70 6.96
CA ALA A 41 7.75 -3.32 7.46
C ALA A 41 8.86 -3.49 6.41
N VAL A 42 8.84 -4.59 5.65
CA VAL A 42 9.77 -4.82 4.54
C VAL A 42 9.59 -3.76 3.45
N CYS A 43 8.36 -3.40 3.10
CA CYS A 43 8.10 -2.36 2.11
C CYS A 43 8.58 -0.99 2.59
N LEU A 44 8.33 -0.62 3.85
CA LEU A 44 8.77 0.65 4.42
C LEU A 44 10.30 0.74 4.53
N ALA A 45 10.95 -0.31 5.02
CA ALA A 45 12.40 -0.40 5.07
C ALA A 45 13.00 -0.34 3.66
N GLY A 46 12.42 -1.08 2.70
CA GLY A 46 12.77 -1.04 1.29
C GLY A 46 12.64 0.37 0.70
N THR A 47 11.54 1.07 0.98
CA THR A 47 11.31 2.46 0.57
C THR A 47 12.42 3.36 1.08
N GLY A 48 12.74 3.33 2.39
CA GLY A 48 13.79 4.15 2.98
C GLY A 48 15.18 3.85 2.39
N ILE A 49 15.55 2.57 2.28
CA ILE A 49 16.85 2.13 1.76
C ILE A 49 17.00 2.51 0.29
N LEU A 50 16.00 2.23 -0.54
CA LEU A 50 16.05 2.51 -1.97
C LEU A 50 16.04 4.02 -2.24
N LEU A 51 15.27 4.78 -1.47
CA LEU A 51 15.27 6.25 -1.55
C LEU A 51 16.64 6.82 -1.20
N ALA A 52 17.28 6.33 -0.14
CA ALA A 52 18.65 6.72 0.24
C ALA A 52 19.67 6.33 -0.84
N ARG A 53 19.47 5.21 -1.54
CA ARG A 53 20.32 4.75 -2.66
C ARG A 53 19.99 5.38 -4.00
N ARG A 54 18.97 6.25 -4.08
CA ARG A 54 18.46 6.85 -5.34
C ARG A 54 18.17 5.79 -6.42
N SER A 55 17.59 4.66 -6.02
CA SER A 55 17.27 3.58 -6.95
C SER A 55 16.03 3.89 -7.80
N ASN A 56 15.97 3.33 -9.00
CA ASN A 56 14.76 3.40 -9.84
C ASN A 56 13.56 2.67 -9.21
N PHE A 57 13.80 1.70 -8.32
CA PHE A 57 12.73 0.96 -7.62
C PHE A 57 12.10 1.72 -6.44
N SER A 58 12.64 2.89 -6.09
CA SER A 58 12.13 3.68 -4.97
C SER A 58 10.67 4.08 -5.13
N SER A 59 10.24 4.41 -6.36
CA SER A 59 8.82 4.74 -6.62
C SER A 59 7.90 3.56 -6.33
N LEU A 60 8.29 2.38 -6.81
CA LEU A 60 7.49 1.15 -6.65
C LEU A 60 7.33 0.79 -5.16
N PHE A 61 8.43 0.76 -4.40
CA PHE A 61 8.37 0.44 -2.98
C PHE A 61 7.56 1.49 -2.20
N ALA A 62 7.72 2.77 -2.53
CA ALA A 62 6.94 3.84 -1.91
C ALA A 62 5.43 3.69 -2.20
N ALA A 63 5.06 3.35 -3.45
CA ALA A 63 3.66 3.08 -3.80
C ALA A 63 3.10 1.86 -3.04
N MET A 64 3.88 0.78 -2.92
CA MET A 64 3.50 -0.42 -2.15
C MET A 64 3.32 -0.10 -0.67
N SER A 65 4.25 0.62 -0.04
CA SER A 65 4.13 1.07 1.35
C SER A 65 2.88 1.92 1.57
N GLY A 66 2.59 2.85 0.66
CA GLY A 66 1.39 3.67 0.74
C GLY A 66 0.10 2.85 0.70
N ALA A 67 -0.01 1.91 -0.25
CA ALA A 67 -1.18 1.04 -0.35
C ALA A 67 -1.35 0.12 0.88
N LEU A 68 -0.26 -0.42 1.41
CA LEU A 68 -0.29 -1.27 2.60
C LEU A 68 -0.70 -0.47 3.85
N LEU A 69 -0.20 0.75 4.05
CA LEU A 69 -0.62 1.63 5.16
C LEU A 69 -2.10 2.01 5.10
N LEU A 70 -2.64 2.27 3.91
CA LEU A 70 -4.09 2.52 3.77
C LEU A 70 -4.91 1.28 4.12
N THR A 71 -4.40 0.10 3.76
CA THR A 71 -5.04 -1.18 4.08
C THR A 71 -5.00 -1.43 5.58
N ASP A 72 -3.85 -1.19 6.21
CA ASP A 72 -3.62 -1.29 7.66
C ASP A 72 -4.64 -0.45 8.44
N ALA A 73 -4.71 0.85 8.14
CA ALA A 73 -5.65 1.79 8.77
C ALA A 73 -7.11 1.38 8.61
N TRP A 74 -7.47 0.87 7.44
CA TRP A 74 -8.82 0.38 7.17
C TRP A 74 -9.15 -0.83 8.07
N PHE A 75 -8.25 -1.81 8.15
CA PHE A 75 -8.45 -3.01 8.95
C PHE A 75 -8.42 -2.72 10.46
N ASP A 76 -7.51 -1.89 10.95
CA ASP A 76 -7.41 -1.56 12.38
C ASP A 76 -8.66 -0.88 12.90
N VAL A 77 -9.20 0.10 12.15
CA VAL A 77 -10.45 0.77 12.52
C VAL A 77 -11.62 -0.22 12.53
N LEU A 78 -11.75 -1.07 11.51
CA LEU A 78 -12.88 -2.01 11.40
C LEU A 78 -12.81 -3.20 12.37
N THR A 79 -11.61 -3.64 12.77
CA THR A 79 -11.44 -4.77 13.68
C THR A 79 -11.38 -4.37 15.15
N SER A 80 -11.16 -3.09 15.44
CA SER A 80 -11.12 -2.56 16.80
C SER A 80 -12.47 -2.72 17.52
N ARG A 81 -12.42 -3.01 18.84
CA ARG A 81 -13.61 -3.23 19.68
C ARG A 81 -13.57 -2.37 20.94
N GLY A 82 -14.71 -1.81 21.32
CA GLY A 82 -14.87 -1.07 22.58
C GLY A 82 -13.91 0.10 22.72
N GLY A 83 -13.21 0.19 23.86
CA GLY A 83 -12.30 1.30 24.17
C GLY A 83 -11.09 1.47 23.24
N ASN A 84 -10.77 0.46 22.42
CA ASN A 84 -9.65 0.52 21.48
C ASN A 84 -9.99 1.23 20.16
N PHE A 85 -11.28 1.50 19.88
CA PHE A 85 -11.69 2.16 18.63
C PHE A 85 -11.13 3.58 18.51
N VAL A 86 -11.18 4.36 19.59
CA VAL A 86 -10.64 5.74 19.59
C VAL A 86 -9.13 5.73 19.33
N LEU A 87 -8.42 4.77 19.92
CA LEU A 87 -6.99 4.61 19.69
C LEU A 87 -6.69 4.20 18.25
N ALA A 88 -7.43 3.23 17.70
CA ALA A 88 -7.28 2.81 16.30
C ALA A 88 -7.53 3.97 15.32
N VAL A 89 -8.61 4.74 15.52
CA VAL A 89 -8.89 5.93 14.70
C VAL A 89 -7.78 6.99 14.85
N ALA A 90 -7.28 7.20 16.06
CA ALA A 90 -6.18 8.15 16.30
C ALA A 90 -4.89 7.71 15.60
N MET A 91 -4.53 6.42 15.66
CA MET A 91 -3.38 5.85 14.94
C MET A 91 -3.55 6.00 13.43
N ALA A 92 -4.71 5.61 12.90
CA ALA A 92 -5.03 5.74 11.49
C ALA A 92 -4.86 7.19 10.99
N VAL A 93 -5.49 8.15 11.68
CA VAL A 93 -5.49 9.55 11.23
C VAL A 93 -4.16 10.25 11.47
N CYS A 94 -3.46 9.96 12.56
CA CYS A 94 -2.25 10.68 12.95
C CYS A 94 -0.96 10.06 12.43
N LEU A 95 -0.95 8.76 12.09
CA LEU A 95 0.27 8.04 11.70
C LEU A 95 0.12 7.34 10.36
N GLU A 96 -0.82 6.41 10.22
CA GLU A 96 -0.89 5.55 9.04
C GLU A 96 -1.29 6.34 7.78
N LEU A 97 -2.37 7.11 7.83
CA LEU A 97 -2.82 7.91 6.68
C LEU A 97 -1.81 9.00 6.29
N PRO A 98 -1.21 9.77 7.22
CA PRO A 98 -0.16 10.72 6.87
C PRO A 98 1.07 10.04 6.25
N LEU A 99 1.52 8.92 6.82
CA LEU A 99 2.65 8.19 6.27
C LEU A 99 2.33 7.60 4.89
N ALA A 100 1.12 7.10 4.69
CA ALA A 100 0.65 6.63 3.39
C ALA A 100 0.68 7.75 2.35
N ALA A 101 0.18 8.94 2.72
CA ALA A 101 0.20 10.12 1.85
C ALA A 101 1.63 10.52 1.48
N ILE A 102 2.57 10.50 2.43
CA ILE A 102 3.99 10.77 2.17
C ILE A 102 4.56 9.74 1.19
N CYS A 103 4.32 8.45 1.43
CA CYS A 103 4.80 7.37 0.56
C CYS A 103 4.26 7.51 -0.88
N LEU A 104 2.97 7.77 -1.04
CA LEU A 104 2.35 7.98 -2.36
C LEU A 104 2.84 9.27 -3.03
N TRP A 105 3.06 10.33 -2.26
CA TRP A 105 3.63 11.57 -2.77
C TRP A 105 5.06 11.37 -3.27
N VAL A 106 5.90 10.64 -2.51
CA VAL A 106 7.26 10.27 -2.93
C VAL A 106 7.23 9.47 -4.22
N ALA A 107 6.37 8.45 -4.32
CA ALA A 107 6.22 7.64 -5.53
C ALA A 107 5.85 8.53 -6.74
N ALA A 108 4.79 9.32 -6.62
CA ALA A 108 4.33 10.20 -7.68
C ALA A 108 5.40 11.23 -8.09
N ASN A 109 6.16 11.77 -7.14
CA ASN A 109 7.21 12.74 -7.42
C ASN A 109 8.39 12.10 -8.17
N ILE A 110 8.82 10.90 -7.78
CA ILE A 110 9.89 10.17 -8.46
C ILE A 110 9.49 9.86 -9.90
N GLU A 111 8.27 9.37 -10.12
CA GLU A 111 7.76 9.07 -11.46
C GLU A 111 7.68 10.30 -12.36
N ARG A 112 7.23 11.44 -11.83
CA ARG A 112 7.21 12.72 -12.57
C ARG A 112 8.61 13.11 -13.02
N VAL A 113 9.58 13.11 -12.10
CA VAL A 113 10.97 13.46 -12.40
C VAL A 113 11.57 12.50 -13.44
N LEU A 114 11.33 11.20 -13.31
CA LEU A 114 11.83 10.22 -14.29
C LEU A 114 11.20 10.42 -15.67
N THR A 115 9.91 10.76 -15.72
CA THR A 115 9.19 11.01 -16.97
C THR A 115 9.72 12.27 -17.67
N ASP A 116 10.02 13.33 -16.92
CA ASP A 116 10.56 14.59 -17.45
C ASP A 116 11.99 14.45 -17.99
N VAL A 117 12.82 13.62 -17.35
CA VAL A 117 14.22 13.41 -17.76
C VAL A 117 14.35 12.45 -18.94
N ARG A 118 13.40 11.52 -19.12
CA ARG A 118 13.40 10.51 -20.20
C ARG A 118 13.62 11.09 -21.61
N PRO A 119 12.87 12.10 -22.09
CA PRO A 119 13.05 12.65 -23.44
C PRO A 119 14.41 13.34 -23.64
N LEU A 120 15.01 13.89 -22.58
CA LEU A 120 16.33 14.50 -22.64
C LEU A 120 17.43 13.45 -22.81
N SER A 121 17.31 12.32 -22.10
CA SER A 121 18.23 11.18 -22.23
C SER A 121 18.17 10.57 -23.64
N GLU A 122 16.97 10.45 -24.21
CA GLU A 122 16.77 9.95 -25.58
C GLU A 122 17.41 10.89 -26.62
N ARG A 123 17.28 12.22 -26.47
CA ARG A 123 17.92 13.20 -27.36
C ARG A 123 19.45 13.23 -27.23
N ALA A 124 19.98 12.96 -26.05
CA ALA A 124 21.42 12.92 -25.80
C ALA A 124 22.09 11.61 -26.26
N GLY A 125 21.32 10.62 -26.72
CA GLY A 125 21.85 9.32 -27.15
C GLY A 125 22.47 8.50 -26.01
N LEU A 126 22.13 8.80 -24.75
CA LEU A 126 22.76 8.21 -23.57
C LEU A 126 22.09 6.91 -23.08
N ARG A 127 21.15 6.37 -23.85
CA ARG A 127 20.47 5.12 -23.50
C ARG A 127 21.47 3.97 -23.65
N ARG A 128 22.02 3.49 -22.52
CA ARG A 128 22.71 2.20 -22.44
C ARG A 128 21.65 1.12 -22.31
N ASP A 129 21.68 0.21 -23.27
CA ASP A 129 20.81 -0.96 -23.42
C ASP A 129 20.90 -1.94 -22.26
#